data_AF-A0A2A8H7X4-F1
#
_entry.id   AF-A0A2A8H7X4-F1
#
_cell.length_a   1.000
_cell.length_b   1.000
_cell.length_c   1.000
_cell.angle_alpha   90.00
_cell.angle_beta   90.00
_cell.angle_gamma   90.00
#
_symmetry.space_group_name_H-M   'P 1'
#
loop_
_entity.id
_entity.type
_entity.pdbx_description
1 polymer ?
#
loop_
_entity_poly.entity_id
_entity_poly.type
_entity_poly.pdbx_seq_one_letter_code
_entity_poly.pdbx_strand_id
1 'polypeptide(L)'
;MKAYKKIIKIAPVAVLSTTILLSPTSILAAENAQTAKIQTNIQKDSVAPQERVLQGYLFKNGVQTPIYKGGVQTRAAQLNEAPYPELPSNPNDPYPEKGSVASENGNVGSTLYFSTFEGTANVYIEKVSDSQINIGCYNPNTLERSTTTSLTKGQNDQMDKRFQIYQSFFNGTTVKRETAFEKIASALQNKTDGYQFSQGVSSGLSKTDAIGFSFTMGWKWSITAGGGAVVPASMTEEFSASLTSTYTHTIAVTSQTTNTQTITHPKPADTYKHDKYRAVVYQLNSIYTIVPGDELSKVLTSGIAVLSQKSFKYSDSDIYLAVTPGS
;
A
#
# COMPACT_ATOMS: atom_id res chain seq x y z
N MET A 1 -52.07 33.15 -10.28
CA MET A 1 -51.04 32.09 -10.16
C MET A 1 -50.54 31.71 -11.55
N LYS A 2 -49.26 31.93 -11.84
CA LYS A 2 -48.54 31.34 -12.99
C LYS A 2 -47.11 31.07 -12.52
N ALA A 3 -46.71 29.80 -12.51
CA ALA A 3 -45.38 29.36 -12.09
C ALA A 3 -44.44 29.34 -13.31
N TYR A 4 -43.28 29.99 -13.21
CA TYR A 4 -42.19 29.88 -14.19
C TYR A 4 -41.04 29.10 -13.56
N LYS A 5 -40.78 27.88 -14.08
CA LYS A 5 -39.58 27.09 -13.81
C LYS A 5 -38.44 27.63 -14.69
N LYS A 6 -37.35 28.08 -14.08
CA LYS A 6 -36.08 28.35 -14.78
C LYS A 6 -35.27 27.06 -14.85
N ILE A 7 -34.95 26.63 -16.07
CA ILE A 7 -34.00 25.54 -16.36
C ILE A 7 -32.64 26.20 -16.58
N ILE A 8 -31.67 25.90 -15.73
CA ILE A 8 -30.27 26.30 -15.93
C ILE A 8 -29.59 25.20 -16.75
N LYS A 9 -29.19 25.53 -17.98
CA LYS A 9 -28.32 24.69 -18.81
C LYS A 9 -26.87 24.94 -18.37
N ILE A 10 -26.19 23.91 -17.91
CA ILE A 10 -24.74 23.93 -17.66
C ILE A 10 -24.09 23.23 -18.85
N ALA A 11 -23.24 23.96 -19.58
CA ALA A 11 -22.41 23.42 -20.65
C ALA A 11 -21.18 22.70 -20.06
N PRO A 12 -20.67 21.63 -20.68
CA PRO A 12 -19.46 20.97 -20.23
C PRO A 12 -18.23 21.83 -20.55
N VAL A 13 -17.45 22.15 -19.52
CA VAL A 13 -16.12 22.75 -19.64
C VAL A 13 -15.14 21.60 -19.91
N ALA A 14 -14.62 21.53 -21.13
CA ALA A 14 -13.49 20.68 -21.45
C ALA A 14 -12.21 21.37 -20.93
N VAL A 15 -11.59 20.79 -19.91
CA VAL A 15 -10.26 21.21 -19.45
C VAL A 15 -9.22 20.37 -20.17
N LEU A 16 -8.56 21.00 -21.15
CA LEU A 16 -7.32 20.49 -21.76
C LEU A 16 -6.18 20.73 -20.77
N SER A 17 -5.80 19.71 -20.00
CA SER A 17 -4.57 19.74 -19.21
C SER A 17 -3.39 19.36 -20.10
N THR A 18 -2.58 20.36 -20.44
CA THR A 18 -1.24 20.18 -20.99
C THR A 18 -0.29 19.83 -19.83
N THR A 19 0.33 18.65 -19.88
CA THR A 19 1.37 18.26 -18.93
C THR A 19 2.70 18.90 -19.33
N ILE A 20 3.18 19.83 -18.51
CA ILE A 20 4.56 20.32 -18.56
C ILE A 20 5.43 19.32 -17.81
N LEU A 21 6.28 18.60 -18.55
CA LEU A 21 7.36 17.76 -18.00
C LEU A 21 8.49 18.67 -17.50
N LEU A 22 8.52 18.93 -16.20
CA LEU A 22 9.71 19.42 -15.52
C LEU A 22 10.37 18.22 -14.82
N SER A 23 11.50 17.77 -15.37
CA SER A 23 12.37 16.80 -14.71
C SER A 23 13.28 17.53 -13.72
N PRO A 24 13.39 17.09 -12.45
CA PRO A 24 14.46 17.55 -11.59
C PRO A 24 15.78 16.89 -12.03
N THR A 25 16.71 17.73 -12.46
CA THR A 25 18.13 17.38 -12.62
C THR A 25 18.76 17.32 -11.23
N SER A 26 18.98 16.12 -10.71
CA SER A 26 19.85 15.92 -9.55
C SER A 26 21.27 15.65 -10.04
N ILE A 27 22.13 16.64 -9.78
CA ILE A 27 23.58 16.61 -9.97
C ILE A 27 24.17 15.69 -8.89
N LEU A 28 24.76 14.57 -9.29
CA LEU A 28 25.72 13.84 -8.45
C LEU A 28 27.12 14.25 -8.86
N ALA A 29 27.88 14.67 -7.85
CA ALA A 29 29.24 15.15 -7.93
C ALA A 29 30.20 14.10 -8.52
N ALA A 30 31.19 14.62 -9.23
CA ALA A 30 32.25 13.89 -9.90
C ALA A 30 33.16 13.13 -8.92
N GLU A 31 33.46 11.88 -9.26
CA GLU A 31 34.68 11.20 -8.82
C GLU A 31 35.54 10.93 -10.06
N ASN A 32 36.77 11.45 -10.03
CA ASN A 32 37.69 11.47 -11.16
C ASN A 32 38.52 10.18 -11.24
N ALA A 33 38.51 9.62 -12.46
CA ALA A 33 39.59 8.93 -13.15
C ALA A 33 40.13 7.59 -12.59
N GLN A 34 39.88 6.52 -13.36
CA GLN A 34 40.96 5.95 -14.17
C GLN A 34 40.43 5.13 -15.36
N THR A 35 41.06 5.39 -16.50
CA THR A 35 40.77 4.87 -17.82
C THR A 35 41.16 3.39 -17.91
N ALA A 36 40.18 2.50 -18.10
CA ALA A 36 40.45 1.14 -18.54
C ALA A 36 39.51 0.80 -19.70
N LYS A 37 40.06 0.85 -20.93
CA LYS A 37 39.46 0.25 -22.11
C LYS A 37 39.40 -1.26 -21.91
N ILE A 38 38.21 -1.85 -21.86
CA ILE A 38 37.99 -3.29 -22.04
C ILE A 38 36.77 -3.41 -22.96
N GLN A 39 37.00 -3.39 -24.28
CA GLN A 39 37.03 -4.60 -25.11
C GLN A 39 35.81 -5.51 -24.92
N THR A 40 34.95 -5.46 -25.94
CA THR A 40 34.01 -6.50 -26.34
C THR A 40 34.64 -7.89 -26.20
N ASN A 41 34.21 -8.64 -25.19
CA ASN A 41 34.30 -10.09 -25.19
C ASN A 41 32.95 -10.63 -24.73
N ILE A 42 32.16 -11.04 -25.71
CA ILE A 42 31.04 -11.95 -25.54
C ILE A 42 31.67 -13.28 -25.10
N GLN A 43 31.78 -13.51 -23.79
CA GLN A 43 31.99 -14.85 -23.27
C GLN A 43 30.62 -15.54 -23.20
N LYS A 44 30.45 -16.44 -24.16
CA LYS A 44 29.46 -17.52 -24.21
C LYS A 44 29.67 -18.44 -23.01
N ASP A 45 29.19 -18.05 -21.84
CA ASP A 45 28.93 -19.02 -20.78
C ASP A 45 27.64 -19.77 -21.13
N SER A 46 27.88 -20.98 -21.63
CA SER A 46 26.90 -21.93 -22.11
C SER A 46 26.24 -22.60 -20.90
N VAL A 47 25.36 -21.87 -20.23
CA VAL A 47 24.30 -22.49 -19.42
C VAL A 47 23.16 -22.80 -20.38
N ALA A 48 22.74 -24.06 -20.45
CA ALA A 48 21.62 -24.50 -21.27
C ALA A 48 20.42 -23.53 -21.16
N PRO A 49 19.69 -23.23 -22.24
CA PRO A 49 18.53 -22.34 -22.15
C PRO A 49 17.48 -23.04 -21.29
N GLN A 50 17.40 -22.69 -20.00
CA GLN A 50 16.19 -22.96 -19.25
C GLN A 50 15.06 -22.28 -20.03
N GLU A 51 14.12 -23.07 -20.55
CA GLU A 51 12.91 -22.58 -21.21
C GLU A 51 12.23 -21.57 -20.28
N ARG A 52 12.42 -20.28 -20.56
CA ARG A 52 11.76 -19.20 -19.80
C ARG A 52 10.32 -19.13 -20.28
N VAL A 53 9.45 -19.85 -19.60
CA VAL A 53 8.00 -19.83 -19.89
C VAL A 53 7.43 -18.52 -19.36
N LEU A 54 6.77 -17.73 -20.22
CA LEU A 54 6.05 -16.53 -19.79
C LEU A 54 4.96 -16.91 -18.78
N GLN A 55 4.96 -16.25 -17.64
CA GLN A 55 3.97 -16.41 -16.57
C GLN A 55 2.91 -15.30 -16.62
N GLY A 56 3.29 -14.11 -17.10
CA GLY A 56 2.42 -12.95 -17.09
C GLY A 56 3.13 -11.63 -17.33
N TYR A 57 2.46 -10.55 -16.98
CA TYR A 57 2.97 -9.18 -17.08
C TYR A 57 2.68 -8.40 -15.81
N LEU A 58 3.69 -7.72 -15.28
CA LEU A 58 3.55 -6.72 -14.23
C LEU A 58 3.39 -5.34 -14.86
N PHE A 59 2.39 -4.60 -14.40
CA PHE A 59 2.16 -3.20 -14.70
C PHE A 59 2.47 -2.38 -13.46
N LYS A 60 3.54 -1.60 -13.52
CA LYS A 60 4.03 -0.78 -12.42
C LYS A 60 4.51 0.55 -12.97
N ASN A 61 4.04 1.66 -12.40
CA ASN A 61 4.41 3.01 -12.84
C ASN A 61 4.21 3.25 -14.36
N GLY A 62 3.15 2.67 -14.94
CA GLY A 62 2.87 2.75 -16.38
C GLY A 62 3.77 1.89 -17.27
N VAL A 63 4.66 1.08 -16.70
CA VAL A 63 5.55 0.19 -17.44
C VAL A 63 5.04 -1.25 -17.35
N GLN A 64 4.87 -1.89 -18.51
CA GLN A 64 4.57 -3.31 -18.63
C GLN A 64 5.87 -4.12 -18.70
N THR A 65 6.06 -5.05 -17.77
CA THR A 65 7.25 -5.90 -17.69
C THR A 65 6.83 -7.38 -17.74
N PRO A 66 7.36 -8.19 -18.68
CA PRO A 66 7.07 -9.62 -18.71
C PRO A 66 7.70 -10.34 -17.52
N ILE A 67 6.94 -11.25 -16.91
CA ILE A 67 7.35 -12.11 -15.80
C ILE A 67 7.48 -13.54 -16.33
N TYR A 68 8.61 -14.19 -16.08
CA TYR A 68 8.91 -15.53 -16.57
C TYR A 68 9.08 -16.52 -15.42
N LYS A 69 8.54 -17.72 -15.59
CA LYS A 69 8.75 -18.85 -14.67
C LYS A 69 10.24 -19.24 -14.68
N GLY A 70 10.82 -19.39 -13.49
CA GLY A 70 12.25 -19.67 -13.31
C GLY A 70 13.16 -18.44 -13.49
N GLY A 71 12.64 -17.27 -13.84
CA GLY A 71 13.38 -16.02 -13.88
C GLY A 71 13.31 -15.28 -12.55
N VAL A 72 14.46 -15.07 -11.90
CA VAL A 72 14.68 -14.14 -10.77
C VAL A 72 13.55 -14.09 -9.73
N GLN A 73 13.11 -15.25 -9.21
CA GLN A 73 12.50 -15.32 -7.87
C GLN A 73 13.42 -14.71 -6.79
N THR A 74 14.70 -14.55 -7.11
CA THR A 74 15.72 -13.91 -6.27
C THR A 74 15.54 -12.41 -6.06
N ARG A 75 14.71 -11.67 -6.82
CA ARG A 75 14.50 -10.23 -6.57
C ARG A 75 13.41 -9.99 -5.52
N ALA A 76 12.31 -10.74 -5.58
CA ALA A 76 11.24 -10.64 -4.57
C ALA A 76 11.71 -11.11 -3.18
N ALA A 77 12.55 -12.16 -3.14
CA ALA A 77 13.17 -12.64 -1.90
C ALA A 77 14.21 -11.68 -1.31
N GLN A 78 14.73 -10.73 -2.10
CA GLN A 78 15.69 -9.71 -1.65
C GLN A 78 15.04 -8.38 -1.26
N LEU A 79 13.75 -8.16 -1.55
CA LEU A 79 13.06 -6.87 -1.39
C LEU A 79 11.74 -6.95 -0.61
N ASN A 80 11.45 -8.04 0.10
CA ASN A 80 10.16 -8.27 0.79
C ASN A 80 8.93 -8.06 -0.14
N GLU A 81 9.09 -8.31 -1.44
CA GLU A 81 7.98 -8.13 -2.39
C GLU A 81 7.04 -9.34 -2.36
N ALA A 82 5.74 -9.09 -2.51
CA ALA A 82 4.74 -10.14 -2.56
C ALA A 82 4.95 -11.05 -3.79
N PRO A 83 5.01 -12.39 -3.63
CA PRO A 83 5.15 -13.29 -4.76
C PRO A 83 3.99 -13.19 -5.74
N TYR A 84 4.30 -13.29 -7.04
CA TYR A 84 3.29 -13.30 -8.09
C TYR A 84 2.51 -14.62 -8.10
N PRO A 85 1.17 -14.59 -8.15
CA PRO A 85 0.35 -15.79 -8.35
C PRO A 85 0.76 -16.57 -9.62
N GLU A 86 0.80 -17.89 -9.52
CA GLU A 86 1.00 -18.79 -10.65
C GLU A 86 -0.33 -19.42 -11.08
N LEU A 87 -0.59 -19.47 -12.39
CA LEU A 87 -1.72 -20.23 -12.93
C LEU A 87 -1.29 -21.68 -13.25
N PRO A 88 -2.20 -22.65 -13.10
CA PRO A 88 -1.94 -24.02 -13.52
C PRO A 88 -1.76 -24.10 -15.05
N SER A 89 -1.01 -25.12 -15.50
CA SER A 89 -0.82 -25.35 -16.94
C SER A 89 -2.11 -25.73 -17.68
N ASN A 90 -3.08 -26.35 -17.00
CA ASN A 90 -4.39 -26.59 -17.58
C ASN A 90 -5.31 -25.39 -17.28
N PRO A 91 -5.84 -24.69 -18.30
CA PRO A 91 -6.63 -23.48 -18.13
C PRO A 91 -7.98 -23.69 -17.41
N ASN A 92 -8.44 -24.94 -17.30
CA ASN A 92 -9.69 -25.29 -16.62
C ASN A 92 -9.50 -25.65 -15.15
N ASP A 93 -8.26 -25.81 -14.68
CA ASP A 93 -7.99 -26.12 -13.29
C ASP A 93 -8.27 -24.90 -12.39
N PRO A 94 -8.56 -25.12 -11.09
CA PRO A 94 -8.67 -24.05 -10.11
C PRO A 94 -7.41 -23.17 -10.08
N TYR A 95 -7.60 -21.88 -9.88
CA TYR A 95 -6.53 -20.89 -9.82
C TYR A 95 -6.68 -20.05 -8.54
N PRO A 96 -5.58 -19.47 -8.03
CA PRO A 96 -5.62 -18.76 -6.76
C PRO A 96 -6.42 -17.45 -6.84
N GLU A 97 -7.29 -17.22 -5.85
CA GLU A 97 -7.96 -15.94 -5.62
C GLU A 97 -7.00 -14.87 -5.05
N LYS A 98 -5.95 -15.33 -4.38
CA LYS A 98 -4.95 -14.50 -3.71
C LYS A 98 -3.58 -15.19 -3.80
N GLY A 99 -2.55 -14.40 -4.08
CA GLY A 99 -1.15 -14.84 -4.08
C GLY A 99 -0.62 -15.12 -2.69
N SER A 100 0.63 -15.58 -2.62
CA SER A 100 1.33 -15.73 -1.35
C SER A 100 1.51 -14.36 -0.67
N VAL A 101 1.52 -14.39 0.67
CA VAL A 101 1.64 -13.19 1.50
C VAL A 101 3.11 -12.95 1.83
N ALA A 102 3.62 -11.76 1.52
CA ALA A 102 4.83 -11.23 2.14
C ALA A 102 4.42 -10.54 3.46
N SER A 103 5.10 -10.87 4.56
CA SER A 103 4.78 -10.33 5.88
C SER A 103 6.02 -9.78 6.58
N GLU A 104 5.86 -8.61 7.16
CA GLU A 104 6.88 -7.92 7.93
C GLU A 104 6.23 -7.15 9.10
N ASN A 105 7.04 -6.86 10.13
CA ASN A 105 6.59 -6.09 11.28
C ASN A 105 7.38 -4.78 11.34
N GLY A 106 6.65 -3.69 11.55
CA GLY A 106 7.20 -2.38 11.79
C GLY A 106 6.87 -1.87 13.18
N ASN A 107 7.64 -0.89 13.66
CA ASN A 107 7.27 -0.19 14.88
C ASN A 107 5.98 0.62 14.66
N VAL A 108 5.09 0.59 15.65
CA VAL A 108 3.97 1.53 15.69
C VAL A 108 4.50 2.95 15.87
N GLY A 109 3.77 3.93 15.34
CA GLY A 109 4.04 5.34 15.58
C GLY A 109 3.89 5.73 17.06
N SER A 110 4.16 7.00 17.35
CA SER A 110 4.16 7.51 18.71
C SER A 110 2.77 7.73 19.31
N THR A 111 1.68 7.50 18.57
CA THR A 111 0.32 7.74 19.04
C THR A 111 -0.53 6.47 18.96
N LEU A 112 -1.32 6.18 19.99
CA LEU A 112 -2.38 5.18 19.95
C LEU A 112 -3.73 5.89 20.00
N TYR A 113 -4.65 5.47 19.13
CA TYR A 113 -6.00 6.01 19.04
C TYR A 113 -7.02 4.99 19.51
N PHE A 114 -7.90 5.42 20.40
CA PHE A 114 -8.95 4.60 21.00
C PHE A 114 -10.32 5.22 20.70
N SER A 115 -11.25 4.41 20.20
CA SER A 115 -12.65 4.82 20.07
C SER A 115 -13.29 4.96 21.44
N THR A 116 -12.85 4.15 22.41
CA THR A 116 -13.18 4.26 23.83
C THR A 116 -11.97 3.87 24.67
N PHE A 117 -11.69 4.64 25.73
CA PHE A 117 -10.65 4.35 26.73
C PHE A 117 -11.12 4.80 28.11
N GLU A 118 -11.15 3.90 29.09
CA GLU A 118 -11.63 4.17 30.46
C GLU A 118 -13.02 4.86 30.47
N GLY A 119 -13.91 4.44 29.55
CA GLY A 119 -15.26 5.01 29.39
C GLY A 119 -15.32 6.36 28.65
N THR A 120 -14.19 6.93 28.24
CA THR A 120 -14.12 8.17 27.47
C THR A 120 -14.00 7.87 25.98
N ALA A 121 -14.79 8.54 25.14
CA ALA A 121 -14.77 8.35 23.70
C ALA A 121 -13.64 9.12 23.01
N ASN A 122 -13.13 8.57 21.90
CA ASN A 122 -12.14 9.19 21.01
C ASN A 122 -10.90 9.73 21.74
N VAL A 123 -10.24 8.87 22.50
CA VAL A 123 -9.04 9.20 23.27
C VAL A 123 -7.79 8.88 22.45
N TYR A 124 -6.77 9.72 22.54
CA TYR A 124 -5.43 9.39 22.08
C TYR A 124 -4.44 9.39 23.25
N ILE A 125 -3.43 8.53 23.13
CA ILE A 125 -2.25 8.50 24.00
C ILE A 125 -1.03 8.69 23.09
N GLU A 126 -0.22 9.71 23.35
CA GLU A 126 0.94 10.08 22.54
C GLU A 126 2.22 10.01 23.38
N LYS A 127 3.17 9.17 22.96
CA LYS A 127 4.55 9.16 23.43
C LYS A 127 5.33 10.31 22.79
N VAL A 128 5.42 11.43 23.49
CA VAL A 128 6.17 12.60 23.01
C VAL A 128 7.67 12.35 23.10
N SER A 129 8.11 11.70 24.17
CA SER A 129 9.49 11.26 24.40
C SER A 129 9.51 10.11 25.40
N ASP A 130 10.68 9.54 25.68
CA ASP A 130 10.85 8.52 26.74
C ASP A 130 10.59 9.05 28.17
N SER A 131 10.29 10.35 28.32
CA SER A 131 9.98 10.98 29.61
C SER A 131 8.65 11.73 29.61
N GLN A 132 7.88 11.72 28.51
CA GLN A 132 6.63 12.47 28.42
C GLN A 132 5.56 11.75 27.59
N ILE A 133 4.36 11.66 28.18
CA ILE A 133 3.15 11.13 27.55
C ILE A 133 2.07 12.21 27.56
N ASN A 134 1.45 12.46 26.40
CA ASN A 134 0.26 13.29 26.29
C ASN A 134 -0.98 12.41 26.15
N ILE A 135 -2.07 12.84 26.77
CA ILE A 135 -3.38 12.18 26.70
C ILE A 135 -4.41 13.24 26.40
N GLY A 136 -5.33 12.93 25.51
CA GLY A 136 -6.40 13.85 25.18
C GLY A 136 -7.47 13.22 24.32
N CYS A 137 -8.37 14.05 23.83
CA CYS A 137 -9.41 13.63 22.92
C CYS A 137 -9.09 14.07 21.49
N TYR A 138 -9.62 13.35 20.50
CA TYR A 138 -9.52 13.72 19.10
C TYR A 138 -10.88 13.75 18.42
N ASN A 139 -11.00 14.51 17.33
CA ASN A 139 -12.16 14.48 16.45
C ASN A 139 -11.99 13.33 15.43
N PRO A 140 -12.87 12.32 15.38
CA PRO A 140 -12.69 11.16 14.50
C PRO A 140 -12.80 11.48 13.01
N ASN A 141 -13.32 12.64 12.64
CA ASN A 141 -13.46 13.07 11.24
C ASN A 141 -12.30 13.96 10.75
N THR A 142 -11.55 14.58 11.67
CA THR A 142 -10.48 15.54 11.32
C THR A 142 -9.14 15.19 11.94
N LEU A 143 -9.09 14.26 12.89
CA LEU A 143 -7.94 13.97 13.74
C LEU A 143 -7.42 15.17 14.55
N GLU A 144 -8.15 16.30 14.60
CA GLU A 144 -7.80 17.42 15.46
C GLU A 144 -7.79 16.96 16.92
N ARG A 145 -6.73 17.30 17.65
CA ARG A 145 -6.45 16.80 19.00
C ARG A 145 -6.53 17.93 20.02
N SER A 146 -7.11 17.63 21.17
CA SER A 146 -7.09 18.50 22.34
C SER A 146 -6.43 17.74 23.49
N THR A 147 -5.25 18.20 23.93
CA THR A 147 -4.54 17.60 25.06
C THR A 147 -5.24 17.95 26.36
N THR A 148 -5.61 16.93 27.13
CA THR A 148 -6.24 17.08 28.44
C THR A 148 -5.22 16.92 29.56
N THR A 149 -4.21 16.07 29.37
CA THR A 149 -3.22 15.75 30.39
C THR A 149 -1.86 15.51 29.77
N SER A 150 -0.81 16.00 30.43
CA SER A 150 0.58 15.70 30.10
C SER A 150 1.26 15.10 31.33
N LEU A 151 1.73 13.86 31.20
CA LEU A 151 2.45 13.13 32.25
C LEU A 151 3.94 13.21 31.95
N THR A 152 4.71 13.64 32.95
CA THR A 152 6.17 13.71 32.86
C THR A 152 6.79 12.82 33.93
N LYS A 153 7.83 12.09 33.56
CA LYS A 153 8.58 11.24 34.50
C LYS A 153 9.17 12.08 35.64
N GLY A 154 9.00 11.62 36.88
CA GLY A 154 9.54 12.25 38.09
C GLY A 154 8.64 13.34 38.67
N GLN A 155 7.37 13.43 38.28
CA GLN A 155 6.44 14.43 38.82
C GLN A 155 6.02 14.12 40.25
N ASN A 156 5.48 12.91 40.48
CA ASN A 156 5.15 12.33 41.78
C ASN A 156 4.79 10.84 41.59
N ASP A 157 4.78 10.07 42.67
CA ASP A 157 4.56 8.62 42.63
C ASP A 157 3.29 8.18 41.87
N GLN A 158 2.19 8.93 41.99
CA GLN A 158 0.94 8.58 41.33
C GLN A 158 1.00 8.85 39.83
N MET A 159 1.52 10.01 39.43
CA MET A 159 1.68 10.37 38.02
C MET A 159 2.73 9.49 37.34
N ASP A 160 3.79 9.13 38.05
CA ASP A 160 4.82 8.23 37.55
C ASP A 160 4.26 6.82 37.29
N LYS A 161 3.40 6.30 38.18
CA LYS A 161 2.71 5.02 37.93
C LYS A 161 1.85 5.08 36.66
N ARG A 162 1.08 6.16 36.47
CA ARG A 162 0.27 6.35 35.25
C ARG A 162 1.15 6.48 34.00
N PHE A 163 2.23 7.25 34.10
CA PHE A 163 3.21 7.40 33.03
C PHE A 163 3.77 6.05 32.61
N GLN A 164 4.22 5.21 33.56
CA GLN A 164 4.77 3.89 33.26
C GLN A 164 3.74 2.96 32.58
N ILE A 165 2.48 2.97 33.04
CA ILE A 165 1.42 2.19 32.41
C ILE A 165 1.21 2.61 30.95
N TYR A 166 1.01 3.91 30.68
CA TYR A 166 0.75 4.34 29.31
C TYR A 166 1.98 4.25 28.40
N GLN A 167 3.19 4.44 28.96
CA GLN A 167 4.44 4.19 28.25
C GLN A 167 4.56 2.71 27.83
N SER A 168 4.10 1.79 28.67
CA SER A 168 4.17 0.35 28.41
C SER A 168 3.25 -0.12 27.27
N PHE A 169 2.22 0.65 26.90
CA PHE A 169 1.35 0.32 25.76
C PHE A 169 2.10 0.32 24.42
N PHE A 170 3.21 1.05 24.32
CA PHE A 170 4.06 1.08 23.13
C PHE A 170 5.11 -0.05 23.13
N ASN A 171 5.38 -0.67 24.29
CA ASN A 171 6.41 -1.70 24.39
C ASN A 171 5.90 -3.00 23.75
N GLY A 172 6.62 -3.49 22.74
CA GLY A 172 6.25 -4.70 22.01
C GLY A 172 5.03 -4.56 21.09
N THR A 173 4.37 -3.39 21.08
CA THR A 173 3.31 -3.09 20.11
C THR A 173 3.93 -2.78 18.75
N THR A 174 3.51 -3.50 17.73
CA THR A 174 3.99 -3.35 16.35
C THR A 174 2.83 -3.16 15.39
N VAL A 175 3.15 -2.78 14.15
CA VAL A 175 2.22 -2.84 13.02
C VAL A 175 2.72 -3.90 12.06
N LYS A 176 1.94 -4.95 11.89
CA LYS A 176 2.19 -6.01 10.91
C LYS A 176 1.68 -5.54 9.56
N ARG A 177 2.52 -5.63 8.53
CA ARG A 177 2.13 -5.45 7.13
C ARG A 177 2.09 -6.80 6.44
N GLU A 178 1.00 -7.06 5.75
CA GLU A 178 0.79 -8.25 4.91
C GLU A 178 0.45 -7.83 3.50
N THR A 179 1.34 -8.11 2.55
CA THR A 179 1.20 -7.71 1.16
C THR A 179 0.95 -8.93 0.28
N ALA A 180 -0.06 -8.86 -0.60
CA ALA A 180 -0.38 -9.92 -1.55
C ALA A 180 -1.10 -9.38 -2.79
N PHE A 181 -0.94 -10.10 -3.90
CA PHE A 181 -1.76 -9.90 -5.09
C PHE A 181 -3.14 -10.54 -4.90
N GLU A 182 -4.21 -9.75 -5.01
CA GLU A 182 -5.59 -10.20 -4.87
C GLU A 182 -6.34 -10.07 -6.20
N LYS A 183 -7.14 -11.08 -6.56
CA LYS A 183 -7.82 -11.15 -7.85
C LYS A 183 -8.82 -10.00 -8.00
N ILE A 184 -8.79 -9.33 -9.13
CA ILE A 184 -9.78 -8.32 -9.53
C ILE A 184 -10.57 -8.70 -10.78
N ALA A 185 -10.01 -9.55 -11.65
CA ALA A 185 -10.72 -10.08 -12.81
C ALA A 185 -10.14 -11.41 -13.27
N SER A 186 -10.94 -12.19 -14.00
CA SER A 186 -10.46 -13.38 -14.71
C SER A 186 -11.28 -13.65 -15.96
N ALA A 187 -10.67 -14.31 -16.94
CA ALA A 187 -11.35 -14.75 -18.14
C ALA A 187 -10.73 -16.03 -18.70
N LEU A 188 -11.55 -16.86 -19.33
CA LEU A 188 -11.12 -18.00 -20.13
C LEU A 188 -11.27 -17.60 -21.61
N GLN A 189 -10.19 -17.65 -22.37
CA GLN A 189 -10.10 -17.17 -23.74
C GLN A 189 -9.78 -18.31 -24.70
N ASN A 190 -10.22 -18.23 -25.96
CA ASN A 190 -9.82 -19.20 -26.98
C ASN A 190 -8.38 -18.92 -27.42
N LYS A 191 -7.62 -19.95 -27.80
CA LYS A 191 -6.23 -19.80 -28.29
C LYS A 191 -6.10 -18.95 -29.56
N THR A 192 -7.19 -18.73 -30.28
CA THR A 192 -7.22 -17.90 -31.49
C THR A 192 -7.27 -16.41 -31.18
N ASP A 193 -7.65 -16.05 -29.95
CA ASP A 193 -8.00 -14.70 -29.56
C ASP A 193 -6.95 -14.14 -28.58
N GLY A 194 -6.64 -12.86 -28.69
CA GLY A 194 -5.90 -12.14 -27.66
C GLY A 194 -6.79 -11.80 -26.47
N TYR A 195 -6.18 -11.52 -25.32
CA TYR A 195 -6.88 -11.04 -24.14
C TYR A 195 -6.67 -9.54 -23.97
N GLN A 196 -7.73 -8.83 -23.61
CA GLN A 196 -7.66 -7.44 -23.17
C GLN A 196 -8.44 -7.27 -21.87
N PHE A 197 -7.76 -6.77 -20.85
CA PHE A 197 -8.37 -6.19 -19.67
C PHE A 197 -8.46 -4.69 -19.87
N SER A 198 -9.63 -4.11 -19.62
CA SER A 198 -9.85 -2.65 -19.66
C SER A 198 -10.95 -2.27 -18.67
N GLN A 199 -10.56 -2.05 -17.41
CA GLN A 199 -11.49 -1.67 -16.35
C GLN A 199 -10.92 -0.54 -15.48
N GLY A 200 -11.79 0.21 -14.82
CA GLY A 200 -11.39 1.20 -13.83
C GLY A 200 -10.87 0.51 -12.57
N VAL A 201 -9.61 0.75 -12.22
CA VAL A 201 -8.97 0.21 -11.01
C VAL A 201 -8.63 1.37 -10.09
N SER A 202 -9.11 1.30 -8.85
CA SER A 202 -8.83 2.30 -7.81
C SER A 202 -7.60 1.91 -7.01
N SER A 203 -6.74 2.88 -6.73
CA SER A 203 -5.53 2.72 -5.89
C SER A 203 -5.28 4.00 -5.08
N GLY A 204 -4.48 3.93 -4.02
CA GLY A 204 -4.17 5.08 -3.16
C GLY A 204 -5.17 5.32 -2.02
N LEU A 205 -4.97 6.39 -1.26
CA LEU A 205 -5.76 6.76 -0.07
C LEU A 205 -6.82 7.82 -0.38
N SER A 206 -8.07 7.54 -0.04
CA SER A 206 -9.08 8.59 0.12
C SER A 206 -8.84 9.38 1.42
N LYS A 207 -9.58 10.48 1.62
CA LYS A 207 -9.54 11.23 2.88
C LYS A 207 -9.94 10.37 4.09
N THR A 208 -10.97 9.54 3.94
CA THR A 208 -11.41 8.62 5.00
C THR A 208 -10.36 7.54 5.26
N ASP A 209 -9.72 7.06 4.19
CA ASP A 209 -8.64 6.07 4.30
C ASP A 209 -7.43 6.64 5.03
N ALA A 210 -7.05 7.89 4.77
CA ALA A 210 -5.95 8.55 5.47
C ALA A 210 -6.17 8.64 6.99
N ILE A 211 -7.42 8.82 7.43
CA ILE A 211 -7.79 8.80 8.86
C ILE A 211 -7.61 7.39 9.44
N GLY A 212 -8.20 6.37 8.79
CA GLY A 212 -8.09 4.97 9.23
C GLY A 212 -6.64 4.46 9.20
N PHE A 213 -5.87 4.93 8.24
CA PHE A 213 -4.44 4.66 8.13
C PHE A 213 -3.66 5.30 9.27
N SER A 214 -3.92 6.58 9.60
CA SER A 214 -3.28 7.26 10.73
C SER A 214 -3.59 6.59 12.07
N PHE A 215 -4.84 6.13 12.28
CA PHE A 215 -5.22 5.36 13.47
C PHE A 215 -4.43 4.05 13.59
N THR A 216 -4.25 3.35 12.47
CA THR A 216 -3.56 2.05 12.43
C THR A 216 -2.05 2.21 12.60
N MET A 217 -1.47 3.21 11.95
CA MET A 217 -0.02 3.45 11.97
C MET A 217 0.44 4.18 13.23
N GLY A 218 -0.49 4.83 13.95
CA GLY A 218 -0.17 5.60 15.14
C GLY A 218 0.52 6.92 14.87
N TRP A 219 0.18 7.55 13.73
CA TRP A 219 0.79 8.80 13.29
C TRP A 219 -0.08 10.00 13.61
N LYS A 220 0.62 11.08 13.97
CA LYS A 220 0.01 12.36 14.26
C LYS A 220 -0.26 13.10 12.96
N TRP A 221 -1.53 13.36 12.69
CA TRP A 221 -1.94 14.26 11.62
C TRP A 221 -3.26 14.97 11.98
N SER A 222 -3.56 16.07 11.31
CA SER A 222 -4.87 16.74 11.36
C SER A 222 -5.30 17.16 9.96
N ILE A 223 -6.54 16.86 9.58
CA ILE A 223 -7.10 17.24 8.29
C ILE A 223 -7.96 18.49 8.48
N THR A 224 -7.48 19.63 7.99
CA THR A 224 -8.23 20.89 8.02
C THR A 224 -9.56 20.76 7.27
N ALA A 225 -10.65 21.12 7.92
CA ALA A 225 -11.97 21.22 7.30
C ALA A 225 -11.94 22.35 6.24
N GLY A 226 -12.01 21.98 4.96
CA GLY A 226 -12.00 22.94 3.84
C GLY A 226 -11.15 22.51 2.64
N GLY A 227 -10.20 21.59 2.83
CA GLY A 227 -9.55 20.90 1.71
C GLY A 227 -10.51 19.90 1.06
N GLY A 228 -10.62 19.92 -0.27
CA GLY A 228 -11.56 19.09 -1.04
C GLY A 228 -11.42 17.58 -0.80
N ALA A 229 -12.11 16.77 -1.62
CA ALA A 229 -12.17 15.31 -1.46
C ALA A 229 -10.81 14.57 -1.59
N VAL A 230 -9.73 15.29 -1.88
CA VAL A 230 -8.40 14.74 -2.21
C VAL A 230 -7.46 14.89 -1.01
N VAL A 231 -6.71 13.83 -0.73
CA VAL A 231 -5.62 13.86 0.26
C VAL A 231 -4.50 14.78 -0.25
N PRO A 232 -4.03 15.77 0.55
CA PRO A 232 -2.94 16.66 0.15
C PRO A 232 -1.64 15.90 -0.14
N ALA A 233 -0.87 16.35 -1.14
CA ALA A 233 0.38 15.70 -1.54
C ALA A 233 1.41 15.61 -0.39
N SER A 234 1.50 16.65 0.45
CA SER A 234 2.37 16.64 1.63
C SER A 234 2.06 15.50 2.60
N MET A 235 0.77 15.13 2.74
CA MET A 235 0.37 14.03 3.61
C MET A 235 0.82 12.69 3.03
N THR A 236 0.66 12.48 1.72
CA THR A 236 1.12 11.25 1.07
C THR A 236 2.65 11.11 1.10
N GLU A 237 3.38 12.22 1.02
CA GLU A 237 4.84 12.25 1.19
C GLU A 237 5.26 11.87 2.62
N GLU A 238 4.64 12.46 3.64
CA GLU A 238 4.90 12.12 5.05
C GLU A 238 4.57 10.65 5.35
N PHE A 239 3.46 10.14 4.82
CA PHE A 239 3.10 8.72 4.95
C PHE A 239 4.11 7.80 4.26
N SER A 240 4.56 8.17 3.04
CA SER A 240 5.58 7.40 2.31
C SER A 240 6.91 7.38 3.07
N ALA A 241 7.35 8.53 3.57
CA ALA A 241 8.58 8.64 4.35
C ALA A 241 8.50 7.82 5.65
N SER A 242 7.37 7.91 6.35
CA SER A 242 7.16 7.20 7.60
C SER A 242 7.09 5.68 7.39
N LEU A 243 6.38 5.21 6.35
CA LEU A 243 6.39 3.79 5.96
C LEU A 243 7.79 3.32 5.61
N THR A 244 8.51 4.10 4.79
CA THR A 244 9.87 3.78 4.37
C THR A 244 10.81 3.65 5.56
N SER A 245 10.68 4.53 6.54
CA SER A 245 11.43 4.44 7.81
C SER A 245 11.01 3.23 8.64
N THR A 246 9.72 2.91 8.72
CA THR A 246 9.19 1.81 9.53
C THR A 246 9.61 0.44 9.00
N TYR A 247 9.65 0.26 7.69
CA TYR A 247 9.93 -1.03 7.03
C TYR A 247 11.29 -1.09 6.34
N THR A 248 12.10 -0.04 6.42
CA THR A 248 13.49 0.03 5.91
C THR A 248 13.65 -0.20 4.40
N HIS A 249 12.59 0.01 3.63
CA HIS A 249 12.61 -0.02 2.18
C HIS A 249 11.59 0.98 1.62
N THR A 250 11.77 1.44 0.39
CA THR A 250 10.87 2.44 -0.21
C THR A 250 9.45 1.92 -0.30
N ILE A 251 8.51 2.66 0.29
CA ILE A 251 7.07 2.44 0.14
C ILE A 251 6.42 3.77 -0.22
N ALA A 252 5.75 3.80 -1.38
CA ALA A 252 5.05 4.97 -1.87
C ALA A 252 3.56 4.89 -1.53
N VAL A 253 3.04 5.97 -0.97
CA VAL A 253 1.62 6.19 -0.73
C VAL A 253 1.15 7.29 -1.67
N THR A 254 0.00 7.10 -2.30
CA THR A 254 -0.57 8.08 -3.22
C THR A 254 -1.99 8.47 -2.79
N SER A 255 -2.47 9.60 -3.29
CA SER A 255 -3.88 9.97 -3.16
C SER A 255 -4.72 9.05 -4.05
N GLN A 256 -5.96 8.81 -3.63
CA GLN A 256 -6.84 7.91 -4.36
C GLN A 256 -7.04 8.37 -5.79
N THR A 257 -6.79 7.46 -6.73
CA THR A 257 -7.11 7.64 -8.15
C THR A 257 -7.80 6.39 -8.68
N THR A 258 -8.75 6.60 -9.58
CA THR A 258 -9.36 5.53 -10.37
C THR A 258 -8.93 5.72 -11.80
N ASN A 259 -8.09 4.81 -12.30
CA ASN A 259 -7.59 4.87 -13.67
C ASN A 259 -8.12 3.67 -14.46
N THR A 260 -8.52 3.90 -15.71
CA THR A 260 -8.78 2.79 -16.64
C THR A 260 -7.45 2.14 -16.99
N GLN A 261 -7.28 0.88 -16.59
CA GLN A 261 -6.08 0.11 -16.82
C GLN A 261 -6.31 -0.81 -18.00
N THR A 262 -5.57 -0.56 -19.09
CA THR A 262 -5.65 -1.39 -20.29
C THR A 262 -4.42 -2.27 -20.37
N ILE A 263 -4.64 -3.58 -20.29
CA ILE A 263 -3.60 -4.60 -20.29
C ILE A 263 -3.95 -5.60 -21.39
N THR A 264 -2.99 -5.90 -22.26
CA THR A 264 -3.18 -6.85 -23.36
C THR A 264 -2.22 -8.03 -23.25
N HIS A 265 -2.72 -9.19 -23.63
CA HIS A 265 -1.92 -10.38 -23.93
C HIS A 265 -2.23 -10.80 -25.37
N PRO A 266 -1.21 -10.97 -26.23
CA PRO A 266 -1.44 -11.42 -27.60
C PRO A 266 -2.03 -12.84 -27.63
N LYS A 267 -2.53 -13.27 -28.79
CA LYS A 267 -2.94 -14.67 -28.94
C LYS A 267 -1.74 -15.61 -28.69
N PRO A 268 -1.97 -16.80 -28.12
CA PRO A 268 -0.95 -17.83 -28.01
C PRO A 268 -0.29 -18.21 -29.33
N ALA A 269 0.95 -18.69 -29.23
CA ALA A 269 1.64 -19.31 -30.36
C ALA A 269 0.89 -20.56 -30.83
N ASP A 270 1.00 -20.87 -32.13
CA ASP A 270 0.28 -22.02 -32.72
C ASP A 270 0.73 -23.37 -32.14
N THR A 271 1.89 -23.41 -31.48
CA THR A 271 2.42 -24.56 -30.73
C THR A 271 1.77 -24.76 -29.36
N TYR A 272 0.92 -23.84 -28.91
CA TYR A 272 0.24 -23.95 -27.62
C TYR A 272 -0.75 -25.11 -27.61
N LYS A 273 -0.61 -25.98 -26.62
CA LYS A 273 -1.23 -27.31 -26.58
C LYS A 273 -2.73 -27.33 -26.23
N HIS A 274 -3.27 -26.22 -25.70
CA HIS A 274 -4.66 -26.15 -25.27
C HIS A 274 -5.48 -25.25 -26.19
N ASP A 275 -6.75 -25.60 -26.42
CA ASP A 275 -7.66 -24.78 -27.23
C ASP A 275 -8.09 -23.47 -26.57
N LYS A 276 -7.87 -23.37 -25.25
CA LYS A 276 -8.15 -22.20 -24.44
C LYS A 276 -6.96 -21.87 -23.54
N TYR A 277 -6.89 -20.62 -23.09
CA TYR A 277 -5.99 -20.19 -22.03
C TYR A 277 -6.75 -19.32 -21.04
N ARG A 278 -6.24 -19.21 -19.82
CA ARG A 278 -6.81 -18.38 -18.78
C ARG A 278 -5.96 -17.14 -18.58
N ALA A 279 -6.61 -16.01 -18.41
CA ALA A 279 -6.02 -14.74 -18.00
C ALA A 279 -6.64 -14.35 -16.65
N VAL A 280 -5.82 -13.97 -15.69
CA VAL A 280 -6.26 -13.51 -14.36
C VAL A 280 -5.51 -12.24 -14.00
N VAL A 281 -6.26 -11.21 -13.62
CA VAL A 281 -5.71 -9.91 -13.24
C VAL A 281 -5.79 -9.78 -11.73
N TYR A 282 -4.66 -9.44 -11.13
CA TYR A 282 -4.50 -9.21 -9.70
C TYR A 282 -4.04 -7.79 -9.42
N GLN A 283 -4.44 -7.23 -8.28
CA GLN A 283 -3.94 -5.97 -7.76
C GLN A 283 -3.16 -6.21 -6.47
N LEU A 284 -2.02 -5.54 -6.33
CA LEU A 284 -1.24 -5.59 -5.10
C LEU A 284 -1.98 -4.85 -3.98
N ASN A 285 -2.19 -5.54 -2.85
CA ASN A 285 -2.84 -4.98 -1.67
C ASN A 285 -1.97 -5.21 -0.43
N SER A 286 -1.91 -4.21 0.45
CA SER A 286 -1.25 -4.29 1.76
C SER A 286 -2.29 -4.16 2.88
N ILE A 287 -2.27 -5.06 3.85
CA ILE A 287 -3.05 -4.96 5.08
C ILE A 287 -2.10 -4.61 6.22
N TYR A 288 -2.37 -3.50 6.89
CA TYR A 288 -1.68 -3.07 8.10
C TYR A 288 -2.52 -3.46 9.30
N THR A 289 -1.95 -4.12 10.30
CA THR A 289 -2.67 -4.56 11.51
C THR A 289 -1.85 -4.24 12.75
N ILE A 290 -2.44 -3.56 13.72
CA ILE A 290 -1.81 -3.36 15.03
C ILE A 290 -1.73 -4.73 15.73
N VAL A 291 -0.51 -5.11 16.10
CA VAL A 291 -0.24 -6.26 16.97
C VAL A 291 0.08 -5.70 18.36
N PRO A 292 -0.86 -5.74 19.32
CA PRO A 292 -0.67 -5.13 20.63
C PRO A 292 0.37 -5.91 21.45
N GLY A 293 1.27 -5.18 22.11
CA GLY A 293 2.14 -5.73 23.15
C GLY A 293 1.35 -6.10 24.41
N ASP A 294 2.02 -6.73 25.38
CA ASP A 294 1.37 -7.37 26.53
C ASP A 294 0.43 -6.42 27.31
N GLU A 295 0.90 -5.22 27.64
CA GLU A 295 0.11 -4.26 28.43
C GLU A 295 -1.06 -3.67 27.64
N LEU A 296 -0.86 -3.39 26.35
CA LEU A 296 -1.95 -2.95 25.49
C LEU A 296 -2.99 -4.08 25.32
N SER A 297 -2.55 -5.33 25.15
CA SER A 297 -3.43 -6.49 25.03
C SER A 297 -4.32 -6.68 26.26
N LYS A 298 -3.78 -6.51 27.47
CA LYS A 298 -4.55 -6.59 28.73
C LYS A 298 -5.70 -5.58 28.78
N VAL A 299 -5.47 -4.33 28.39
CA VAL A 299 -6.52 -3.29 28.43
C VAL A 299 -7.56 -3.47 27.32
N LEU A 300 -7.15 -4.01 26.16
CA LEU A 300 -8.07 -4.32 25.07
C LEU A 300 -8.96 -5.52 25.38
N THR A 301 -8.40 -6.58 26.00
CA THR A 301 -9.14 -7.80 26.33
C THR A 301 -10.06 -7.65 27.53
N SER A 302 -9.71 -6.77 28.49
CA SER A 302 -10.57 -6.43 29.63
C SER A 302 -11.73 -5.49 29.27
N GLY A 303 -11.75 -4.93 28.05
CA GLY A 303 -12.77 -3.98 27.61
C GLY A 303 -12.61 -2.57 28.16
N ILE A 304 -11.48 -2.28 28.84
CA ILE A 304 -11.13 -0.92 29.29
C ILE A 304 -10.86 -0.01 28.09
N ALA A 305 -10.32 -0.58 27.01
CA ALA A 305 -9.93 0.16 25.81
C ALA A 305 -10.42 -0.53 24.53
N VAL A 306 -10.73 0.25 23.51
CA VAL A 306 -11.02 -0.21 22.16
C VAL A 306 -10.24 0.66 21.18
N LEU A 307 -9.34 0.05 20.39
CA LEU A 307 -8.63 0.77 19.32
C LEU A 307 -9.62 1.34 18.30
N SER A 308 -9.36 2.55 17.82
CA SER A 308 -10.21 3.21 16.81
C SER A 308 -10.20 2.46 15.49
N GLN A 309 -9.05 1.91 15.12
CA GLN A 309 -8.86 1.05 13.96
C GLN A 309 -7.83 -0.03 14.32
N LYS A 310 -8.18 -1.31 14.10
CA LYS A 310 -7.25 -2.42 14.35
C LYS A 310 -6.44 -2.78 13.11
N SER A 311 -7.04 -2.64 11.93
CA SER A 311 -6.40 -2.92 10.67
C SER A 311 -6.88 -2.00 9.56
N PHE A 312 -6.03 -1.76 8.57
CA PHE A 312 -6.31 -0.91 7.42
C PHE A 312 -5.81 -1.58 6.14
N LYS A 313 -6.63 -1.54 5.08
CA LYS A 313 -6.26 -2.10 3.77
C LYS A 313 -5.91 -0.97 2.81
N TYR A 314 -4.73 -1.05 2.22
CA TYR A 314 -4.24 -0.18 1.16
C TYR A 314 -4.17 -0.94 -0.17
N SER A 315 -4.69 -0.33 -1.23
CA SER A 315 -4.61 -0.87 -2.59
C SER A 315 -3.56 -0.09 -3.39
N ASP A 316 -2.56 -0.81 -3.89
CA ASP A 316 -1.49 -0.25 -4.72
C ASP A 316 -1.93 -0.11 -6.18
N SER A 317 -1.21 0.68 -6.95
CA SER A 317 -1.38 0.81 -8.40
C SER A 317 -0.78 -0.37 -9.18
N ASP A 318 0.07 -1.18 -8.54
CA ASP A 318 0.69 -2.37 -9.14
C ASP A 318 -0.37 -3.42 -9.53
N ILE A 319 -0.41 -3.75 -10.81
CA ILE A 319 -1.33 -4.76 -11.39
C ILE A 319 -0.52 -5.86 -12.03
N TYR A 320 -0.93 -7.10 -11.80
CA TYR A 320 -0.30 -8.28 -12.39
C TYR A 320 -1.32 -9.08 -13.20
N LEU A 321 -1.05 -9.25 -14.49
CA LEU A 321 -1.77 -10.18 -15.36
C LEU A 321 -1.02 -11.50 -15.36
N ALA A 322 -1.61 -12.55 -14.78
CA ALA A 322 -1.16 -13.92 -14.93
C ALA A 322 -1.85 -14.58 -16.14
N VAL A 323 -1.11 -15.38 -16.90
CA VAL A 323 -1.64 -16.17 -18.02
C VAL A 323 -1.27 -17.65 -17.87
N THR A 324 -2.05 -18.54 -18.48
CA THR A 324 -1.75 -19.98 -18.46
C THR A 324 -0.35 -20.21 -19.04
N PRO A 325 0.54 -20.97 -18.36
CA PRO A 325 1.90 -21.17 -18.84
C PRO A 325 1.97 -21.66 -20.28
N GLY A 326 2.75 -20.94 -21.10
CA GLY A 326 2.97 -21.26 -22.52
C GLY A 326 1.95 -20.64 -23.49
N SER A 327 0.97 -19.89 -22.98
CA SER A 327 0.03 -19.08 -23.78
C SER A 327 0.62 -17.75 -24.22
#